data_AF-A0A952R7L5-F1
#
_entry.id   AF-A0A952R7L5-F1
#
_cell.length_a   1.000
_cell.length_b   1.000
_cell.length_c   1.000
_cell.angle_alpha   90.00
_cell.angle_beta   90.00
_cell.angle_gamma   90.00
#
_symmetry.space_group_name_H-M   'P 1'
#
loop_
_entity.id
_entity.type
_entity.pdbx_description
1 polymer ?
#
loop_
_entity_poly.entity_id
_entity_poly.type
_entity_poly.pdbx_seq_one_letter_code
_entity_poly.pdbx_strand_id
1 'polypeptide(L)'
;MQQAEVTSAEDELQKVQNHEEAAHEKRNWVRLSYDCNNKCTFCLDSLAHVGTMRSNLEVKIQIVEGRKKGATRLILSGGEPTMHPNFLDFVKLGKRAGYPKVQTVTNGRMFAYPEFLNTAAANGLDEITFSLHGHTAKLHDALVATPGAFEQESRGLKAALAAGCFIVNVDIVINKQNVKHLPEMLETFISWGVKEFDLLHIIPFGNAWGPAKEHLFYDLEGNEDSLRRAFAYSRRPDVHIWLNRFPPPFTEGFEELIQDPYKMNDEVRGRREEFDRYLSVGKKLSCRQPERCHYCYLNQLCDGLDQAIEERRLTHVGELRLVKPAPVSGQLPTASAVRVVAEDIAEARALLAAVQAARGAGLSCAVTDSEGAPSQLYLELENYAGLTDALAPDQRLAGLPVTRCYLRTAEQLEAVLTATSGGTLDVDLCVYLNRGTRAVIEDLAEEHRPRLVLVQPNYDRVTDQIREDVDVQELLGKIPAPLATENIPACLGGEPPRAASSELDMGMLGPDARVDMGKYTGRYIADRYYTKSRRCQECVHDGACRGVHLNFVRAHGYRRLLPVLPV
;
A
#
# COMPACT_ATOMS: atom_id res chain seq x y z
N MET A 1 -5.51 -34.16 -14.93
CA MET A 1 -6.50 -33.19 -14.43
C MET A 1 -7.25 -33.83 -13.27
N GLN A 2 -6.66 -33.78 -12.06
CA GLN A 2 -7.45 -33.99 -10.85
C GLN A 2 -8.26 -32.72 -10.60
N GLN A 3 -9.55 -32.89 -10.30
CA GLN A 3 -10.43 -31.80 -9.91
C GLN A 3 -9.77 -31.08 -8.72
N ALA A 4 -9.38 -29.82 -8.90
CA ALA A 4 -9.00 -28.97 -7.78
C ALA A 4 -10.23 -28.83 -6.89
N GLU A 5 -10.14 -29.29 -5.65
CA GLU A 5 -11.13 -28.98 -4.62
C GLU A 5 -11.29 -27.46 -4.59
N VAL A 6 -12.53 -27.00 -4.72
CA VAL A 6 -12.88 -25.59 -4.63
C VAL A 6 -12.50 -25.15 -3.22
N THR A 7 -11.51 -24.27 -3.08
CA THR A 7 -11.15 -23.63 -1.82
C THR A 7 -12.38 -23.00 -1.20
N SER A 8 -12.64 -23.25 0.09
CA SER A 8 -13.77 -22.62 0.76
C SER A 8 -13.51 -21.12 0.92
N ALA A 9 -14.57 -20.31 1.05
CA ALA A 9 -14.43 -18.88 1.34
C ALA A 9 -13.70 -18.61 2.66
N GLU A 10 -13.75 -19.56 3.60
CA GLU A 10 -13.01 -19.51 4.87
C GLU A 10 -11.50 -19.70 4.65
N ASP A 11 -11.10 -20.63 3.79
CA ASP A 11 -9.68 -20.86 3.45
C ASP A 11 -9.07 -19.65 2.74
N GLU A 12 -9.82 -19.01 1.86
CA GLU A 12 -9.40 -17.79 1.16
C GLU A 12 -9.23 -16.62 2.14
N LEU A 13 -10.18 -16.42 3.06
CA LEU A 13 -10.08 -15.40 4.10
C LEU A 13 -8.87 -15.63 5.01
N GLN A 14 -8.62 -16.89 5.41
CA GLN A 14 -7.46 -17.23 6.24
C GLN A 14 -6.14 -16.97 5.51
N LYS A 15 -6.06 -17.27 4.22
CA LYS A 15 -4.87 -16.94 3.40
C LYS A 15 -4.62 -15.43 3.36
N VAL A 16 -5.68 -14.64 3.13
CA VAL A 16 -5.60 -13.18 3.12
C VAL A 16 -5.14 -12.62 4.47
N GLN A 17 -5.69 -13.13 5.58
CA GLN A 17 -5.26 -12.77 6.93
C GLN A 17 -3.78 -13.09 7.16
N ASN A 18 -3.35 -14.32 6.82
CA ASN A 18 -1.95 -14.73 6.97
C ASN A 18 -1.01 -13.84 6.13
N HIS A 19 -1.43 -13.45 4.92
CA HIS A 19 -0.66 -12.56 4.05
C HIS A 19 -0.53 -11.15 4.64
N GLU A 20 -1.62 -10.59 5.16
CA GLU A 20 -1.62 -9.30 5.85
C GLU A 20 -0.72 -9.34 7.10
N GLU A 21 -0.91 -10.32 7.98
CA GLU A 21 -0.08 -10.48 9.19
C GLU A 21 1.41 -10.60 8.86
N ALA A 22 1.75 -11.40 7.85
CA ALA A 22 3.12 -11.53 7.38
C ALA A 22 3.68 -10.21 6.85
N ALA A 23 2.86 -9.38 6.19
CA ALA A 23 3.27 -8.08 5.68
C ALA A 23 3.60 -7.08 6.80
N HIS A 24 2.83 -7.13 7.90
CA HIS A 24 2.99 -6.30 9.10
C HIS A 24 4.01 -6.84 10.12
N GLU A 25 4.54 -8.06 9.92
CA GLU A 25 5.63 -8.59 10.74
C GLU A 25 6.84 -7.64 10.73
N LYS A 26 7.36 -7.31 11.91
CA LYS A 26 8.56 -6.47 12.03
C LYS A 26 9.82 -7.28 11.68
N ARG A 27 10.39 -6.99 10.52
CA ARG A 27 11.59 -7.65 9.97
C ARG A 27 12.82 -6.76 10.14
N ASN A 28 13.98 -7.36 10.39
CA ASN A 28 15.26 -6.68 10.37
C ASN A 28 16.10 -7.16 9.18
N TRP A 29 16.20 -6.34 8.14
CA TRP A 29 17.04 -6.61 6.97
C TRP A 29 18.47 -6.14 7.24
N VAL A 30 19.43 -7.04 7.17
CA VAL A 30 20.85 -6.75 7.38
C VAL A 30 21.63 -7.10 6.13
N ARG A 31 22.11 -6.06 5.44
CA ARG A 31 23.08 -6.20 4.35
C ARG A 31 24.43 -6.65 4.91
N LEU A 32 24.97 -7.73 4.36
CA LEU A 32 26.29 -8.28 4.71
C LEU A 32 27.36 -7.95 3.67
N SER A 33 26.98 -7.87 2.40
CA SER A 33 27.92 -7.72 1.30
C SER A 33 27.57 -6.53 0.40
N TYR A 34 28.61 -5.84 -0.08
CA TYR A 34 28.58 -4.87 -1.18
C TYR A 34 29.22 -5.48 -2.44
N ASP A 35 29.17 -6.80 -2.59
CA ASP A 35 29.63 -7.52 -3.77
C ASP A 35 28.77 -8.76 -4.02
N CYS A 36 28.80 -9.26 -5.25
CA CYS A 36 28.08 -10.46 -5.68
C CYS A 36 28.88 -11.20 -6.76
N ASN A 37 28.89 -12.52 -6.65
CA ASN A 37 29.50 -13.45 -7.61
C ASN A 37 28.58 -13.77 -8.80
N ASN A 38 27.36 -13.22 -8.84
CA ASN A 38 26.52 -13.09 -10.03
C ASN A 38 26.54 -11.64 -10.55
N LYS A 39 26.22 -11.44 -11.83
CA LYS A 39 26.26 -10.14 -12.52
C LYS A 39 24.93 -9.81 -13.20
N CYS A 40 23.84 -9.94 -12.46
CA CYS A 40 22.48 -9.87 -12.99
C CYS A 40 22.24 -8.62 -13.85
N THR A 41 21.66 -8.86 -15.03
CA THR A 41 21.30 -7.81 -16.01
C THR A 41 20.23 -6.85 -15.47
N PHE A 42 19.47 -7.29 -14.46
CA PHE A 42 18.43 -6.52 -13.76
C PHE A 42 18.81 -6.18 -12.30
N CYS A 43 20.09 -6.30 -11.91
CA CYS A 43 20.50 -6.05 -10.52
C CYS A 43 20.01 -4.69 -10.01
N LEU A 44 19.15 -4.70 -8.99
CA LEU A 44 18.59 -3.51 -8.34
C LEU A 44 19.68 -2.72 -7.59
N ASP A 45 20.62 -3.46 -6.99
CA ASP A 45 21.66 -2.94 -6.10
C ASP A 45 22.96 -2.59 -6.82
N SER A 46 22.94 -2.43 -8.14
CA SER A 46 24.16 -2.30 -8.93
C SER A 46 25.07 -1.14 -8.51
N LEU A 47 24.49 -0.02 -8.05
CA LEU A 47 25.22 1.13 -7.54
C LEU A 47 25.86 0.91 -6.17
N ALA A 48 25.42 -0.10 -5.42
CA ALA A 48 25.95 -0.42 -4.11
C ALA A 48 27.13 -1.42 -4.19
N HIS A 49 27.46 -1.94 -5.38
CA HIS A 49 28.57 -2.87 -5.53
C HIS A 49 29.92 -2.14 -5.57
N VAL A 50 30.68 -2.25 -4.47
CA VAL A 50 32.02 -1.65 -4.34
C VAL A 50 33.12 -2.70 -4.07
N GLY A 51 32.79 -4.00 -4.19
CA GLY A 51 33.75 -5.10 -4.08
C GLY A 51 34.19 -5.40 -2.64
N THR A 52 33.40 -5.00 -1.64
CA THR A 52 33.73 -5.18 -0.22
C THR A 52 32.63 -5.89 0.55
N MET A 53 33.01 -6.46 1.69
CA MET A 53 32.06 -6.93 2.70
C MET A 53 31.81 -5.82 3.72
N ARG A 54 30.62 -5.80 4.31
CA ARG A 54 30.32 -4.88 5.40
C ARG A 54 31.11 -5.28 6.65
N SER A 55 31.41 -4.34 7.53
CA SER A 55 32.21 -4.65 8.72
C SER A 55 31.47 -5.57 9.71
N ASN A 56 32.22 -6.48 10.34
CA ASN A 56 31.70 -7.38 11.37
C ASN A 56 31.01 -6.63 12.51
N LEU A 57 31.57 -5.50 12.95
CA LEU A 57 31.04 -4.75 14.08
C LEU A 57 29.68 -4.13 13.73
N GLU A 58 29.55 -3.49 12.57
CA GLU A 58 28.29 -2.87 12.14
C GLU A 58 27.19 -3.89 11.94
N VAL A 59 27.51 -5.05 11.35
CA VAL A 59 26.55 -6.16 11.18
C VAL A 59 26.06 -6.65 12.55
N LYS A 60 26.98 -6.90 13.50
CA LYS A 60 26.63 -7.35 14.85
C LYS A 60 25.74 -6.35 15.57
N ILE A 61 26.08 -5.06 15.51
CA ILE A 61 25.28 -3.98 16.10
C ILE A 61 23.88 -3.98 15.49
N GLN A 62 23.75 -4.01 14.16
CA GLN A 62 22.43 -3.97 13.52
C GLN A 62 21.58 -5.20 13.84
N ILE A 63 22.17 -6.39 13.92
CA ILE A 63 21.45 -7.62 14.32
C ILE A 63 20.87 -7.44 15.73
N VAL A 64 21.67 -7.03 16.70
CA VAL A 64 21.23 -6.87 18.09
C VAL A 64 20.20 -5.75 18.24
N GLU A 65 20.45 -4.59 17.63
CA GLU A 65 19.55 -3.44 17.71
C GLU A 65 18.20 -3.69 17.03
N GLY A 66 18.18 -4.43 15.92
CA GLY A 66 16.92 -4.84 15.29
C GLY A 66 16.03 -5.66 16.22
N ARG A 67 16.62 -6.58 17.00
CA ARG A 67 15.87 -7.42 17.94
C ARG A 67 15.37 -6.60 19.12
N LYS A 68 16.19 -5.71 19.67
CA LYS A 68 15.78 -4.77 20.73
C LYS A 68 14.60 -3.88 20.30
N LYS A 69 14.55 -3.52 19.02
CA LYS A 69 13.41 -2.80 18.43
C LYS A 69 12.18 -3.68 18.21
N GLY A 70 12.21 -4.97 18.57
CA GLY A 70 11.08 -5.88 18.50
C GLY A 70 10.96 -6.66 17.19
N ALA A 71 11.97 -6.64 16.31
CA ALA A 71 11.92 -7.48 15.11
C ALA A 71 11.88 -8.97 15.49
N THR A 72 11.03 -9.75 14.82
CA THR A 72 10.85 -11.20 15.05
C THR A 72 11.56 -12.04 13.99
N ARG A 73 11.88 -11.44 12.84
CA ARG A 73 12.61 -12.08 11.75
C ARG A 73 13.88 -11.30 11.41
N LEU A 74 15.02 -11.99 11.38
CA LEU A 74 16.29 -11.48 10.86
C LEU A 74 16.45 -11.96 9.42
N ILE A 75 16.70 -11.04 8.49
CA ILE A 75 16.94 -11.36 7.08
C ILE A 75 18.35 -10.92 6.70
N LEU A 76 19.22 -11.90 6.40
CA LEU A 76 20.58 -11.70 5.95
C LEU A 76 20.60 -11.61 4.41
N SER A 77 21.00 -10.46 3.88
CA SER A 77 20.96 -10.15 2.45
C SER A 77 22.17 -9.28 2.04
N GLY A 78 22.12 -8.61 0.88
CA GLY A 78 23.14 -7.72 0.33
C GLY A 78 23.27 -7.89 -1.18
N GLY A 79 24.51 -7.86 -1.69
CA GLY A 79 24.78 -8.43 -3.01
C GLY A 79 24.62 -9.96 -2.98
N GLU A 80 25.62 -10.66 -2.46
CA GLU A 80 25.50 -12.07 -2.07
C GLU A 80 25.94 -12.24 -0.60
N PRO A 81 25.03 -12.52 0.35
CA PRO A 81 25.38 -12.59 1.77
C PRO A 81 26.36 -13.72 2.11
N THR A 82 26.30 -14.85 1.39
CA THR A 82 27.13 -16.02 1.68
C THR A 82 28.61 -15.84 1.29
N MET A 83 28.94 -14.76 0.55
CA MET A 83 30.32 -14.36 0.30
C MET A 83 31.01 -13.76 1.54
N HIS A 84 30.25 -13.31 2.55
CA HIS A 84 30.86 -12.76 3.75
C HIS A 84 31.52 -13.90 4.56
N PRO A 85 32.82 -13.80 4.93
CA PRO A 85 33.52 -14.85 5.68
C PRO A 85 32.90 -15.25 7.03
N ASN A 86 32.06 -14.40 7.61
CA ASN A 86 31.41 -14.61 8.90
C ASN A 86 29.89 -14.83 8.76
N PHE A 87 29.39 -15.14 7.55
CA PHE A 87 27.96 -15.39 7.31
C PHE A 87 27.36 -16.38 8.33
N LEU A 88 28.00 -17.54 8.51
CA LEU A 88 27.55 -18.57 9.43
C LEU A 88 27.58 -18.10 10.90
N ASP A 89 28.53 -17.25 11.28
CA ASP A 89 28.56 -16.64 12.61
C ASP A 89 27.39 -15.67 12.83
N PHE A 90 26.98 -14.94 11.79
CA PHE A 90 25.84 -14.03 11.86
C PHE A 90 24.50 -14.76 11.94
N VAL A 91 24.35 -15.91 11.28
CA VAL A 91 23.21 -16.82 11.47
C VAL A 91 23.12 -17.21 12.95
N LYS A 92 24.23 -17.72 13.51
CA LYS A 92 24.31 -18.12 14.92
C LYS A 92 24.03 -16.96 15.87
N LEU A 93 24.54 -15.77 15.55
CA LEU A 93 24.27 -14.56 16.32
C LEU A 93 22.80 -14.17 16.29
N GLY A 94 22.13 -14.29 15.14
CA GLY A 94 20.69 -14.06 15.02
C GLY A 94 19.89 -14.91 16.01
N LYS A 95 20.12 -16.23 16.01
CA LYS A 95 19.48 -17.11 17.01
C LYS A 95 19.84 -16.73 18.44
N ARG A 96 21.11 -16.46 18.74
CA ARG A 96 21.57 -16.05 20.09
C ARG A 96 21.00 -14.71 20.54
N ALA A 97 20.76 -13.78 19.63
CA ALA A 97 20.10 -12.51 19.93
C ALA A 97 18.61 -12.70 20.25
N GLY A 98 18.04 -13.87 19.96
CA GLY A 98 16.67 -14.23 20.30
C GLY A 98 15.68 -13.94 19.18
N TYR A 99 16.10 -13.93 17.91
CA TYR A 99 15.18 -13.94 16.78
C TYR A 99 14.51 -15.32 16.66
N PRO A 100 13.17 -15.39 16.67
CA PRO A 100 12.45 -16.63 16.36
C PRO A 100 12.85 -17.21 14.99
N LYS A 101 12.96 -16.34 13.98
CA LYS A 101 13.23 -16.74 12.60
C LYS A 101 14.43 -16.01 11.99
N VAL A 102 15.35 -16.77 11.41
CA VAL A 102 16.52 -16.29 10.66
C VAL A 102 16.39 -16.77 9.21
N GLN A 103 16.42 -15.83 8.29
CA GLN A 103 16.29 -16.04 6.85
C GLN A 103 17.51 -15.50 6.12
N THR A 104 17.83 -16.08 4.96
CA THR A 104 18.74 -15.47 3.99
C THR A 104 18.11 -15.39 2.60
N VAL A 105 18.39 -14.29 1.89
CA VAL A 105 18.08 -14.12 0.46
C VAL A 105 19.41 -14.19 -0.30
N THR A 106 19.54 -15.16 -1.19
CA THR A 106 20.84 -15.58 -1.77
C THR A 106 20.65 -16.08 -3.20
N ASN A 107 21.70 -15.99 -4.02
CA ASN A 107 21.74 -16.77 -5.26
C ASN A 107 21.83 -18.28 -5.00
N GLY A 108 22.28 -18.71 -3.82
CA GLY A 108 22.23 -20.11 -3.39
C GLY A 108 23.47 -20.94 -3.69
N ARG A 109 24.49 -20.37 -4.34
CA ARG A 109 25.67 -21.11 -4.81
C ARG A 109 26.47 -21.79 -3.69
N MET A 110 26.56 -21.16 -2.52
CA MET A 110 27.25 -21.73 -1.35
C MET A 110 26.51 -22.93 -0.74
N PHE A 111 25.20 -23.03 -0.92
CA PHE A 111 24.41 -24.16 -0.42
C PHE A 111 24.61 -25.45 -1.23
N ALA A 112 25.30 -25.38 -2.37
CA ALA A 112 25.76 -26.56 -3.11
C ALA A 112 26.85 -27.35 -2.36
N TYR A 113 27.49 -26.75 -1.34
CA TYR A 113 28.52 -27.39 -0.52
C TYR A 113 27.90 -27.97 0.77
N PRO A 114 27.93 -29.30 0.98
CA PRO A 114 27.25 -29.94 2.12
C PRO A 114 27.68 -29.43 3.49
N GLU A 115 28.96 -29.14 3.70
CA GLU A 115 29.48 -28.63 4.97
C GLU A 115 28.89 -27.25 5.31
N PHE A 116 28.77 -26.36 4.32
CA PHE A 116 28.17 -25.04 4.49
C PHE A 116 26.69 -25.15 4.84
N LEU A 117 25.93 -25.95 4.09
CA LEU A 117 24.50 -26.20 4.34
C LEU A 117 24.26 -26.76 5.74
N ASN A 118 25.01 -27.82 6.12
CA ASN A 118 24.88 -28.46 7.43
C ASN A 118 25.23 -27.50 8.57
N THR A 119 26.25 -26.67 8.39
CA THR A 119 26.63 -25.67 9.40
C THR A 119 25.60 -24.56 9.51
N ALA A 120 25.00 -24.12 8.39
CA ALA A 120 23.92 -23.14 8.39
C ALA A 120 22.70 -23.66 9.15
N ALA A 121 22.28 -24.92 8.90
CA ALA A 121 21.22 -25.59 9.66
C ALA A 121 21.55 -25.66 11.16
N ALA A 122 22.76 -26.13 11.51
CA ALA A 122 23.19 -26.28 12.91
C ALA A 122 23.27 -24.93 13.66
N ASN A 123 23.55 -23.83 12.94
CA ASN A 123 23.54 -22.48 13.51
C ASN A 123 22.13 -21.87 13.60
N GLY A 124 21.12 -22.57 13.07
CA GLY A 124 19.70 -22.19 13.15
C GLY A 124 19.25 -21.22 12.07
N LEU A 125 19.74 -21.37 10.84
CA LEU A 125 19.08 -20.79 9.68
C LEU A 125 17.76 -21.51 9.44
N ASP A 126 16.64 -20.77 9.40
CA ASP A 126 15.30 -21.34 9.28
C ASP A 126 14.75 -21.29 7.85
N GLU A 127 15.09 -20.24 7.09
CA GLU A 127 14.55 -20.00 5.75
C GLU A 127 15.64 -19.60 4.75
N ILE A 128 15.57 -20.15 3.54
CA ILE A 128 16.43 -19.80 2.42
C ILE A 128 15.55 -19.39 1.23
N THR A 129 15.72 -18.15 0.79
CA THR A 129 15.14 -17.65 -0.46
C THR A 129 16.21 -17.71 -1.55
N PHE A 130 15.99 -18.59 -2.53
CA PHE A 130 16.87 -18.79 -3.69
C PHE A 130 16.41 -17.92 -4.85
N SER A 131 17.29 -17.07 -5.38
CA SER A 131 16.99 -16.26 -6.56
C SER A 131 17.24 -17.04 -7.86
N LEU A 132 16.18 -17.62 -8.45
CA LEU A 132 16.27 -18.48 -9.65
C LEU A 132 15.37 -17.97 -10.78
N HIS A 133 15.97 -17.26 -11.74
CA HIS A 133 15.22 -16.51 -12.75
C HIS A 133 14.93 -17.24 -14.07
N GLY A 134 15.20 -18.54 -14.14
CA GLY A 134 14.93 -19.39 -15.29
C GLY A 134 15.00 -20.87 -14.92
N HIS A 135 14.26 -21.74 -15.61
CA HIS A 135 14.22 -23.19 -15.36
C HIS A 135 15.24 -23.98 -16.19
N THR A 136 16.09 -23.28 -16.96
CA THR A 136 17.19 -23.87 -17.72
C THR A 136 18.45 -23.03 -17.54
N ALA A 137 19.61 -23.66 -17.67
CA ALA A 137 20.90 -22.97 -17.62
C ALA A 137 20.99 -21.84 -18.66
N LYS A 138 20.50 -22.07 -19.89
CA LYS A 138 20.51 -21.05 -20.94
C LYS A 138 19.76 -19.78 -20.53
N LEU A 139 18.54 -19.92 -19.99
CA LEU A 139 17.72 -18.78 -19.61
C LEU A 139 18.26 -18.10 -18.35
N HIS A 140 18.54 -18.87 -17.31
CA HIS A 140 18.98 -18.34 -16.03
C HIS A 140 20.38 -17.69 -16.13
N ASP A 141 21.38 -18.39 -16.69
CA ASP A 141 22.77 -17.91 -16.74
C ASP A 141 22.89 -16.63 -17.60
N ALA A 142 22.07 -16.49 -18.64
CA ALA A 142 22.00 -15.28 -19.45
C ALA A 142 21.46 -14.08 -18.64
N LEU A 143 20.43 -14.32 -17.83
CA LEU A 143 19.80 -13.32 -16.97
C LEU A 143 20.73 -12.87 -15.83
N VAL A 144 21.44 -13.80 -15.20
CA VAL A 144 22.43 -13.50 -14.12
C VAL A 144 23.83 -13.18 -14.65
N ALA A 145 24.02 -13.24 -15.97
CA ALA A 145 25.29 -13.06 -16.71
C ALA A 145 26.47 -13.84 -16.10
N THR A 146 26.22 -15.08 -15.67
CA THR A 146 27.21 -15.92 -14.97
C THR A 146 27.06 -17.37 -15.42
N PRO A 147 27.95 -17.88 -16.30
CA PRO A 147 27.88 -19.27 -16.77
C PRO A 147 28.05 -20.27 -15.62
N GLY A 148 27.21 -21.31 -15.62
CA GLY A 148 27.19 -22.36 -14.60
C GLY A 148 26.47 -21.97 -13.31
N ALA A 149 25.87 -20.77 -13.24
CA ALA A 149 25.10 -20.33 -12.08
C ALA A 149 23.93 -21.28 -11.81
N PHE A 150 23.07 -21.52 -12.80
CA PHE A 150 21.89 -22.38 -12.65
C PHE A 150 22.22 -23.78 -12.13
N GLU A 151 23.30 -24.38 -12.63
CA GLU A 151 23.71 -25.74 -12.27
C GLU A 151 24.12 -25.81 -10.79
N GLN A 152 24.91 -24.84 -10.33
CA GLN A 152 25.34 -24.76 -8.94
C GLN A 152 24.19 -24.36 -7.99
N GLU A 153 23.38 -23.38 -8.38
CA GLU A 153 22.27 -22.87 -7.57
C GLU A 153 21.15 -23.90 -7.42
N SER A 154 20.78 -24.59 -8.52
CA SER A 154 19.79 -25.68 -8.46
C SER A 154 20.27 -26.86 -7.63
N ARG A 155 21.58 -27.13 -7.58
CA ARG A 155 22.17 -28.12 -6.66
C ARG A 155 21.99 -27.70 -5.21
N GLY A 156 22.26 -26.44 -4.88
CA GLY A 156 22.04 -25.87 -3.55
C GLY A 156 20.57 -25.92 -3.12
N LEU A 157 19.66 -25.54 -4.02
CA LEU A 157 18.21 -25.60 -3.80
C LEU A 157 17.76 -27.03 -3.47
N LYS A 158 18.13 -28.00 -4.32
CA LYS A 158 17.76 -29.41 -4.13
C LYS A 158 18.35 -30.00 -2.86
N ALA A 159 19.57 -29.61 -2.49
CA ALA A 159 20.19 -30.03 -1.23
C ALA A 159 19.44 -29.46 -0.01
N ALA A 160 19.04 -28.19 -0.04
CA ALA A 160 18.24 -27.57 1.01
C ALA A 160 16.86 -28.24 1.16
N LEU A 161 16.18 -28.53 0.04
CA LEU A 161 14.92 -29.27 0.04
C LEU A 161 15.07 -30.68 0.63
N ALA A 162 16.13 -31.40 0.22
CA ALA A 162 16.40 -32.76 0.71
C ALA A 162 16.76 -32.80 2.20
N ALA A 163 17.34 -31.72 2.75
CA ALA A 163 17.64 -31.63 4.18
C ALA A 163 16.36 -31.56 5.05
N GLY A 164 15.25 -31.07 4.51
CA GLY A 164 13.93 -31.08 5.17
C GLY A 164 13.79 -30.20 6.41
N CYS A 165 14.83 -29.42 6.77
CA CYS A 165 14.86 -28.57 7.96
C CYS A 165 14.74 -27.06 7.65
N PHE A 166 14.67 -26.67 6.38
CA PHE A 166 14.53 -25.29 5.95
C PHE A 166 13.14 -25.04 5.36
N ILE A 167 12.62 -23.83 5.58
CA ILE A 167 11.63 -23.24 4.68
C ILE A 167 12.39 -22.81 3.41
N VAL A 168 11.93 -23.28 2.26
CA VAL A 168 12.58 -23.03 0.96
C VAL A 168 11.62 -22.24 0.08
N ASN A 169 12.06 -21.04 -0.27
CA ASN A 169 11.36 -20.11 -1.16
C ASN A 169 12.20 -19.86 -2.41
N VAL A 170 11.55 -19.65 -3.55
CA VAL A 170 12.22 -19.25 -4.80
C VAL A 170 11.71 -17.88 -5.22
N ASP A 171 12.63 -16.92 -5.35
CA ASP A 171 12.30 -15.61 -5.93
C ASP A 171 12.58 -15.58 -7.44
N ILE A 172 11.69 -14.92 -8.18
CA ILE A 172 11.75 -14.77 -9.63
C ILE A 172 11.48 -13.32 -9.99
N VAL A 173 12.47 -12.64 -10.57
CA VAL A 173 12.24 -11.35 -11.24
C VAL A 173 11.64 -11.62 -12.62
N ILE A 174 10.34 -11.39 -12.74
CA ILE A 174 9.60 -11.52 -14.00
C ILE A 174 10.05 -10.40 -14.94
N ASN A 175 10.51 -10.77 -16.12
CA ASN A 175 10.99 -9.88 -17.17
C ASN A 175 10.67 -10.43 -18.56
N LYS A 176 10.94 -9.65 -19.60
CA LYS A 176 10.65 -9.99 -21.00
C LYS A 176 11.22 -11.33 -21.46
N GLN A 177 12.36 -11.76 -20.91
CA GLN A 177 13.01 -13.00 -21.32
C GLN A 177 12.40 -14.24 -20.67
N ASN A 178 11.80 -14.11 -19.49
CA ASN A 178 11.29 -15.27 -18.74
C ASN A 178 9.76 -15.29 -18.55
N VAL A 179 9.03 -14.21 -18.80
CA VAL A 179 7.57 -14.14 -18.53
C VAL A 179 6.78 -15.23 -19.27
N LYS A 180 7.15 -15.55 -20.51
CA LYS A 180 6.52 -16.62 -21.29
C LYS A 180 6.83 -18.03 -20.79
N HIS A 181 7.90 -18.15 -20.01
CA HIS A 181 8.39 -19.40 -19.41
C HIS A 181 7.97 -19.53 -17.94
N LEU A 182 7.30 -18.53 -17.38
CA LEU A 182 6.98 -18.47 -15.96
C LEU A 182 6.13 -19.66 -15.48
N PRO A 183 5.10 -20.12 -16.22
CA PRO A 183 4.37 -21.34 -15.86
C PRO A 183 5.26 -22.59 -15.81
N GLU A 184 6.13 -22.76 -16.79
CA GLU A 184 7.06 -23.90 -16.89
C GLU A 184 8.14 -23.84 -15.80
N MET A 185 8.52 -22.62 -15.38
CA MET A 185 9.41 -22.41 -14.24
C MET A 185 8.77 -22.87 -12.94
N LEU A 186 7.54 -22.43 -12.66
CA LEU A 186 6.81 -22.86 -11.47
C LEU A 186 6.60 -24.38 -11.48
N GLU A 187 6.18 -24.96 -12.60
CA GLU A 187 6.03 -26.41 -12.75
C GLU A 187 7.33 -27.16 -12.41
N THR A 188 8.46 -26.70 -12.97
CA THR A 188 9.77 -27.31 -12.73
C THR A 188 10.17 -27.24 -11.26
N PHE A 189 10.07 -26.07 -10.63
CA PHE A 189 10.49 -25.88 -9.25
C PHE A 189 9.55 -26.59 -8.26
N ILE A 190 8.25 -26.61 -8.53
CA ILE A 190 7.28 -27.40 -7.77
C ILE A 190 7.60 -28.90 -7.88
N SER A 191 7.99 -29.39 -9.07
CA SER A 191 8.38 -30.80 -9.26
C SER A 191 9.63 -31.19 -8.44
N TRP A 192 10.47 -30.21 -8.05
CA TRP A 192 11.61 -30.43 -7.17
C TRP A 192 11.24 -30.38 -5.68
N GLY A 193 10.04 -29.90 -5.34
CA GLY A 193 9.53 -29.79 -3.99
C GLY A 193 9.40 -28.36 -3.47
N VAL A 194 9.63 -27.33 -4.30
CA VAL A 194 9.42 -25.93 -3.88
C VAL A 194 7.94 -25.64 -3.72
N LYS A 195 7.59 -24.98 -2.62
CA LYS A 195 6.21 -24.63 -2.27
C LYS A 195 5.97 -23.14 -2.12
N GLU A 196 7.02 -22.34 -1.93
CA GLU A 196 6.91 -20.89 -1.75
C GLU A 196 7.61 -20.18 -2.90
N PHE A 197 6.93 -19.17 -3.45
CA PHE A 197 7.42 -18.34 -4.55
C PHE A 197 7.20 -16.85 -4.30
N ASP A 198 8.24 -16.06 -4.46
CA ASP A 198 8.15 -14.61 -4.62
C ASP A 198 8.26 -14.27 -6.11
N LEU A 199 7.19 -13.74 -6.70
CA LEU A 199 7.20 -13.26 -8.08
C LEU A 199 7.31 -11.74 -8.09
N LEU A 200 8.50 -11.25 -8.44
CA LEU A 200 8.83 -9.83 -8.43
C LEU A 200 8.65 -9.28 -9.84
N HIS A 201 7.81 -8.26 -10.00
CA HIS A 201 7.79 -7.50 -11.25
C HIS A 201 9.12 -6.75 -11.43
N ILE A 202 9.68 -6.78 -12.65
CA ILE A 202 10.84 -5.96 -13.00
C ILE A 202 10.54 -4.48 -12.74
N ILE A 203 11.49 -3.78 -12.12
CA ILE A 203 11.37 -2.36 -11.84
C ILE A 203 12.50 -1.57 -12.50
N PRO A 204 12.27 -0.31 -12.88
CA PRO A 204 13.23 0.50 -13.63
C PRO A 204 14.30 1.09 -12.73
N PHE A 205 15.11 0.25 -12.09
CA PHE A 205 16.21 0.67 -11.21
C PHE A 205 17.45 -0.20 -11.42
N GLY A 206 18.59 0.29 -10.94
CA GLY A 206 19.87 -0.39 -11.12
C GLY A 206 20.16 -0.73 -12.58
N ASN A 207 20.67 -1.94 -12.83
CA ASN A 207 21.02 -2.40 -14.18
C ASN A 207 19.82 -2.57 -15.10
N ALA A 208 18.60 -2.77 -14.55
CA ALA A 208 17.41 -2.90 -15.38
C ALA A 208 17.14 -1.63 -16.19
N TRP A 209 17.47 -0.45 -15.65
CA TRP A 209 17.29 0.85 -16.32
C TRP A 209 18.56 1.38 -16.99
N GLY A 210 19.22 0.52 -17.77
CA GLY A 210 20.41 0.84 -18.56
C GLY A 210 20.35 0.18 -19.95
N PRO A 211 21.48 -0.33 -20.49
CA PRO A 211 21.50 -1.01 -21.78
C PRO A 211 20.55 -2.21 -21.88
N ALA A 212 20.20 -2.84 -20.75
CA ALA A 212 19.33 -4.02 -20.71
C ALA A 212 17.82 -3.69 -20.78
N LYS A 213 17.41 -2.42 -20.64
CA LYS A 213 16.01 -1.98 -20.61
C LYS A 213 15.16 -2.57 -21.74
N GLU A 214 15.64 -2.47 -22.99
CA GLU A 214 14.93 -2.93 -24.20
C GLU A 214 14.65 -4.44 -24.22
N HIS A 215 15.41 -5.19 -23.42
CA HIS A 215 15.35 -6.65 -23.33
C HIS A 215 14.77 -7.16 -22.01
N LEU A 216 14.42 -6.29 -21.07
CA LEU A 216 13.92 -6.66 -19.75
C LEU A 216 12.47 -6.23 -19.51
N PHE A 217 12.09 -5.03 -19.95
CA PHE A 217 10.70 -4.56 -19.80
C PHE A 217 9.79 -5.20 -20.85
N TYR A 218 8.59 -5.59 -20.42
CA TYR A 218 7.66 -6.36 -21.22
C TYR A 218 6.28 -5.75 -21.18
N ASP A 219 5.53 -5.99 -22.25
CA ASP A 219 4.11 -5.68 -22.29
C ASP A 219 3.33 -6.66 -21.41
N LEU A 220 2.62 -6.12 -20.41
CA LEU A 220 1.81 -6.93 -19.51
C LEU A 220 0.60 -7.51 -20.22
N GLU A 221 0.00 -6.78 -21.17
CA GLU A 221 -1.20 -7.21 -21.89
C GLU A 221 -0.87 -8.41 -22.80
N GLY A 222 0.16 -8.30 -23.63
CA GLY A 222 0.62 -9.36 -24.51
C GLY A 222 1.20 -10.60 -23.81
N ASN A 223 1.34 -10.59 -22.48
CA ASN A 223 1.82 -11.74 -21.69
C ASN A 223 0.80 -12.21 -20.64
N GLU A 224 -0.44 -11.71 -20.69
CA GLU A 224 -1.49 -12.03 -19.72
C GLU A 224 -1.74 -13.54 -19.57
N ASP A 225 -1.77 -14.29 -20.67
CA ASP A 225 -1.96 -15.75 -20.63
C ASP A 225 -0.89 -16.47 -19.81
N SER A 226 0.37 -16.05 -19.93
CA SER A 226 1.47 -16.68 -19.18
C SER A 226 1.42 -16.29 -17.70
N LEU A 227 1.10 -15.04 -17.40
CA LEU A 227 0.93 -14.55 -16.04
C LEU A 227 -0.24 -15.27 -15.34
N ARG A 228 -1.41 -15.35 -15.98
CA ARG A 228 -2.59 -16.04 -15.44
C ARG A 228 -2.35 -17.53 -15.22
N ARG A 229 -1.68 -18.22 -16.15
CA ARG A 229 -1.28 -19.63 -15.95
C ARG A 229 -0.32 -19.78 -14.77
N ALA A 230 0.60 -18.84 -14.58
CA ALA A 230 1.51 -18.85 -13.43
C ALA A 230 0.77 -18.57 -12.11
N PHE A 231 -0.10 -17.57 -12.08
CA PHE A 231 -0.89 -17.23 -10.89
C PHE A 231 -1.86 -18.33 -10.51
N ALA A 232 -2.39 -19.10 -11.48
CA ALA A 232 -3.26 -20.25 -11.21
C ALA A 232 -2.62 -21.31 -10.29
N TYR A 233 -1.30 -21.37 -10.16
CA TYR A 233 -0.64 -22.23 -9.18
C TYR A 233 -0.95 -21.84 -7.72
N SER A 234 -1.31 -20.57 -7.42
CA SER A 234 -1.74 -20.13 -6.08
C SER A 234 -3.01 -20.81 -5.58
N ARG A 235 -3.80 -21.37 -6.51
CA ARG A 235 -5.03 -22.13 -6.20
C ARG A 235 -4.73 -23.49 -5.60
N ARG A 236 -3.49 -23.99 -5.74
CA ARG A 236 -3.08 -25.21 -5.06
C ARG A 236 -2.91 -24.91 -3.56
N PRO A 237 -3.46 -25.74 -2.66
CA PRO A 237 -3.37 -25.49 -1.22
C PRO A 237 -1.94 -25.64 -0.68
N ASP A 238 -1.07 -26.39 -1.37
CA ASP A 238 0.32 -26.64 -0.98
C ASP A 238 1.32 -25.62 -1.55
N VAL A 239 0.86 -24.65 -2.35
CA VAL A 239 1.71 -23.66 -3.00
C VAL A 239 1.33 -22.24 -2.55
N HIS A 240 2.33 -21.48 -2.13
CA HIS A 240 2.21 -20.09 -1.73
C HIS A 240 2.92 -19.19 -2.75
N ILE A 241 2.19 -18.25 -3.30
CA ILE A 241 2.71 -17.26 -4.25
C ILE A 241 2.52 -15.87 -3.67
N TRP A 242 3.57 -15.07 -3.73
CA TRP A 242 3.56 -13.66 -3.36
C TRP A 242 3.90 -12.83 -4.59
N LEU A 243 3.01 -11.93 -4.98
CA LEU A 243 3.37 -10.92 -5.98
C LEU A 243 4.00 -9.73 -5.26
N ASN A 244 5.11 -9.26 -5.82
CA ASN A 244 5.85 -8.13 -5.30
C ASN A 244 5.95 -7.07 -6.41
N ARG A 245 5.55 -5.83 -6.11
CA ARG A 245 5.63 -4.69 -7.05
C ARG A 245 4.86 -4.90 -8.35
N PHE A 246 3.95 -5.87 -8.38
CA PHE A 246 3.17 -6.22 -9.56
C PHE A 246 1.97 -5.27 -9.71
N PRO A 247 1.67 -4.75 -10.91
CA PRO A 247 0.58 -3.79 -11.09
C PRO A 247 -0.80 -4.42 -10.80
N PRO A 248 -1.59 -3.88 -9.85
CA PRO A 248 -2.87 -4.47 -9.46
C PRO A 248 -3.88 -4.72 -10.59
N PRO A 249 -4.04 -3.85 -11.61
CA PRO A 249 -5.01 -4.08 -12.69
C PRO A 249 -4.80 -5.40 -13.47
N PHE A 250 -3.61 -6.00 -13.39
CA PHE A 250 -3.25 -7.25 -14.07
C PHE A 250 -3.39 -8.49 -13.18
N THR A 251 -4.02 -8.35 -12.01
CA THR A 251 -4.28 -9.44 -11.05
C THR A 251 -5.75 -9.82 -10.99
N GLU A 252 -6.56 -9.41 -11.95
CA GLU A 252 -7.99 -9.71 -11.96
C GLU A 252 -8.28 -11.23 -11.94
N GLY A 253 -9.06 -11.69 -10.95
CA GLY A 253 -9.29 -13.11 -10.65
C GLY A 253 -8.20 -13.79 -9.81
N PHE A 254 -7.25 -13.00 -9.32
CA PHE A 254 -6.12 -13.35 -8.43
C PHE A 254 -5.82 -12.19 -7.46
N GLU A 255 -6.84 -11.43 -7.06
CA GLU A 255 -6.71 -10.22 -6.24
C GLU A 255 -6.14 -10.50 -4.85
N GLU A 256 -6.24 -11.73 -4.35
CA GLU A 256 -5.61 -12.20 -3.11
C GLU A 256 -4.07 -12.17 -3.16
N LEU A 257 -3.50 -12.15 -4.37
CA LEU A 257 -2.07 -12.06 -4.59
C LEU A 257 -1.55 -10.62 -4.60
N ILE A 258 -2.42 -9.62 -4.61
CA ILE A 258 -2.03 -8.21 -4.57
C ILE A 258 -1.24 -7.95 -3.29
N GLN A 259 -0.05 -7.37 -3.47
CA GLN A 259 0.84 -7.03 -2.38
C GLN A 259 0.17 -6.08 -1.39
N ASP A 260 0.37 -6.34 -0.10
CA ASP A 260 -0.13 -5.46 0.94
C ASP A 260 0.43 -4.02 0.80
N PRO A 261 -0.43 -2.99 0.80
CA PRO A 261 -0.02 -1.58 0.67
C PRO A 261 1.05 -1.15 1.67
N TYR A 262 1.08 -1.73 2.88
CA TYR A 262 2.06 -1.39 3.90
C TYR A 262 3.50 -1.58 3.43
N LYS A 263 3.75 -2.50 2.48
CA LYS A 263 5.07 -2.73 1.87
C LYS A 263 5.64 -1.49 1.17
N MET A 264 4.79 -0.56 0.75
CA MET A 264 5.20 0.71 0.19
C MET A 264 6.03 1.56 1.17
N ASN A 265 5.81 1.41 2.49
CA ASN A 265 6.63 2.08 3.50
C ASN A 265 8.10 1.66 3.45
N ASP A 266 8.37 0.37 3.22
CA ASP A 266 9.74 -0.14 3.15
C ASP A 266 10.48 0.46 1.95
N GLU A 267 9.77 0.62 0.84
CA GLU A 267 10.28 1.15 -0.43
C GLU A 267 10.56 2.66 -0.34
N VAL A 268 9.67 3.42 0.30
CA VAL A 268 9.89 4.85 0.59
C VAL A 268 11.05 5.04 1.56
N ARG A 269 11.11 4.25 2.65
CA ARG A 269 12.22 4.30 3.63
C ARG A 269 13.56 3.97 3.00
N GLY A 270 13.60 3.01 2.08
CA GLY A 270 14.81 2.64 1.33
C GLY A 270 15.40 3.79 0.50
N ARG A 271 14.59 4.83 0.21
CA ARG A 271 14.98 6.00 -0.59
C ARG A 271 14.81 7.32 0.16
N ARG A 272 14.79 7.28 1.49
CA ARG A 272 14.54 8.44 2.36
C ARG A 272 15.34 9.68 1.97
N GLU A 273 16.63 9.53 1.70
CA GLU A 273 17.50 10.67 1.34
C GLU A 273 17.13 11.35 0.01
N GLU A 274 16.55 10.62 -0.96
CA GLU A 274 16.05 11.23 -2.19
C GLU A 274 14.77 12.01 -1.95
N PHE A 275 13.84 11.45 -1.17
CA PHE A 275 12.60 12.14 -0.79
C PHE A 275 12.86 13.37 0.09
N ASP A 276 13.77 13.27 1.06
CA ASP A 276 14.15 14.40 1.92
C ASP A 276 14.73 15.56 1.09
N ARG A 277 15.57 15.28 0.09
CA ARG A 277 16.08 16.31 -0.85
C ARG A 277 14.96 16.89 -1.71
N TYR A 278 13.99 16.08 -2.12
CA TYR A 278 12.87 16.59 -2.88
C TYR A 278 12.03 17.56 -2.04
N LEU A 279 11.70 17.19 -0.81
CA LEU A 279 10.88 17.99 0.10
C LEU A 279 11.60 19.24 0.63
N SER A 280 12.90 19.16 0.88
CA SER A 280 13.67 20.27 1.47
C SER A 280 14.11 21.34 0.46
N VAL A 281 14.55 20.92 -0.73
CA VAL A 281 15.15 21.84 -1.74
C VAL A 281 14.51 21.72 -3.12
N GLY A 282 13.41 20.99 -3.27
CA GLY A 282 12.70 20.84 -4.54
C GLY A 282 13.41 19.95 -5.56
N LYS A 283 14.50 19.28 -5.19
CA LYS A 283 15.25 18.42 -6.10
C LYS A 283 14.54 17.08 -6.25
N LYS A 284 13.76 16.93 -7.33
CA LYS A 284 13.06 15.67 -7.66
C LYS A 284 14.02 14.48 -7.68
N LEU A 285 13.45 13.30 -7.42
CA LEU A 285 14.20 12.05 -7.42
C LEU A 285 14.87 11.82 -8.77
N SER A 286 16.07 11.24 -8.73
CA SER A 286 16.86 10.96 -9.95
C SER A 286 16.12 10.09 -10.97
N CYS A 287 15.18 9.27 -10.51
CA CYS A 287 14.35 8.38 -11.32
C CYS A 287 13.11 9.05 -11.92
N ARG A 288 12.79 10.29 -11.56
CA ARG A 288 11.53 10.95 -11.93
C ARG A 288 11.62 11.44 -13.38
N GLN A 289 11.42 10.52 -14.32
CA GLN A 289 11.50 10.71 -15.76
C GLN A 289 10.28 10.03 -16.41
N PRO A 290 9.53 10.66 -17.34
CA PRO A 290 8.27 10.10 -17.85
C PRO A 290 8.37 8.66 -18.37
N GLU A 291 9.38 8.39 -19.21
CA GLU A 291 9.60 7.06 -19.77
C GLU A 291 9.90 6.01 -18.69
N ARG A 292 10.66 6.39 -17.66
CA ARG A 292 11.04 5.52 -16.55
C ARG A 292 9.87 5.25 -15.61
N CYS A 293 9.15 6.30 -15.27
CA CYS A 293 8.05 6.29 -14.33
C CYS A 293 6.90 5.40 -14.80
N HIS A 294 6.69 5.27 -16.11
CA HIS A 294 5.68 4.37 -16.69
C HIS A 294 5.84 2.90 -16.23
N TYR A 295 7.07 2.44 -16.00
CA TYR A 295 7.37 1.08 -15.53
C TYR A 295 7.46 0.96 -13.99
N CYS A 296 7.24 2.04 -13.25
CA CYS A 296 7.46 2.08 -11.82
C CYS A 296 6.13 1.94 -11.06
N TYR A 297 6.02 0.91 -10.22
CA TYR A 297 4.84 0.69 -9.37
C TYR A 297 4.59 1.84 -8.35
N LEU A 298 5.62 2.65 -8.03
CA LEU A 298 5.49 3.84 -7.16
C LEU A 298 5.01 5.09 -7.92
N ASN A 299 4.71 5.01 -9.22
CA ASN A 299 4.41 6.21 -10.00
C ASN A 299 3.24 7.01 -9.42
N GLN A 300 2.14 6.34 -9.06
CA GLN A 300 0.96 7.00 -8.49
C GLN A 300 1.23 7.66 -7.13
N LEU A 301 2.06 7.05 -6.29
CA LEU A 301 2.51 7.68 -5.04
C LEU A 301 3.34 8.94 -5.34
N CYS A 302 4.25 8.89 -6.31
CA CYS A 302 5.05 10.06 -6.68
C CYS A 302 4.20 11.17 -7.33
N ASP A 303 3.21 10.81 -8.16
CA ASP A 303 2.26 11.75 -8.76
C ASP A 303 1.42 12.43 -7.66
N GLY A 304 0.91 11.65 -6.70
CA GLY A 304 0.19 12.18 -5.55
C GLY A 304 1.07 13.04 -4.63
N LEU A 305 2.37 12.77 -4.53
CA LEU A 305 3.30 13.59 -3.74
C LEU A 305 3.52 14.93 -4.43
N ASP A 306 3.74 14.91 -5.75
CA ASP A 306 3.85 16.12 -6.57
C ASP A 306 2.56 16.97 -6.41
N GLN A 307 1.38 16.34 -6.43
CA GLN A 307 0.10 17.02 -6.20
C GLN A 307 -0.01 17.61 -4.80
N ALA A 308 0.31 16.85 -3.73
CA ALA A 308 0.22 17.36 -2.35
C ALA A 308 1.16 18.55 -2.10
N ILE A 309 2.35 18.54 -2.72
CA ILE A 309 3.29 19.66 -2.67
C ILE A 309 2.70 20.89 -3.38
N GLU A 310 2.02 20.70 -4.51
CA GLU A 310 1.39 21.78 -5.26
C GLU A 310 0.17 22.35 -4.56
N GLU A 311 -0.74 21.50 -4.05
CA GLU A 311 -1.91 21.90 -3.26
C GLU A 311 -1.51 22.75 -2.05
N ARG A 312 -0.40 22.40 -1.39
CA ARG A 312 0.16 23.19 -0.29
C ARG A 312 0.69 24.56 -0.72
N ARG A 313 1.02 24.76 -1.99
CA ARG A 313 1.52 26.03 -2.56
C ARG A 313 0.41 26.90 -3.13
N LEU A 314 -0.78 26.34 -3.36
CA LEU A 314 -1.92 27.13 -3.80
C LEU A 314 -2.25 28.22 -2.79
N THR A 315 -2.88 29.29 -3.26
CA THR A 315 -3.44 30.32 -2.39
C THR A 315 -4.79 29.91 -1.82
N HIS A 316 -5.50 29.02 -2.52
CA HIS A 316 -6.83 28.54 -2.19
C HIS A 316 -6.98 27.05 -2.56
N VAL A 317 -7.62 26.28 -1.70
CA VAL A 317 -8.02 24.88 -1.95
C VAL A 317 -9.53 24.72 -1.73
N GLY A 318 -10.14 23.70 -2.32
CA GLY A 318 -11.56 23.42 -2.08
C GLY A 318 -11.82 23.01 -0.64
N GLU A 319 -10.99 22.11 -0.10
CA GLU A 319 -11.13 21.59 1.26
C GLU A 319 -9.79 21.60 2.01
N LEU A 320 -9.80 22.00 3.27
CA LEU A 320 -8.69 21.84 4.21
C LEU A 320 -9.11 20.85 5.32
N ARG A 321 -8.42 19.72 5.40
CA ARG A 321 -8.69 18.70 6.43
C ARG A 321 -7.79 18.91 7.64
N LEU A 322 -8.38 19.35 8.76
CA LEU A 322 -7.71 19.56 10.05
C LEU A 322 -7.71 18.27 10.86
N VAL A 323 -6.51 17.83 11.25
CA VAL A 323 -6.30 16.74 12.19
C VAL A 323 -5.19 17.09 13.17
N LYS A 324 -5.16 16.41 14.31
CA LYS A 324 -4.10 16.57 15.30
C LYS A 324 -2.87 15.70 14.97
N PRO A 325 -1.63 16.20 15.19
CA PRO A 325 -1.29 17.56 15.55
C PRO A 325 -1.35 18.50 14.34
N ALA A 326 -1.91 19.70 14.53
CA ALA A 326 -1.85 20.75 13.53
C ALA A 326 -0.41 21.33 13.42
N PRO A 327 0.03 21.78 12.24
CA PRO A 327 1.20 22.63 12.08
C PRO A 327 1.11 23.87 12.97
N VAL A 328 2.27 24.30 13.47
CA VAL A 328 2.42 25.44 14.38
C VAL A 328 3.08 26.65 13.70
N SER A 329 3.66 26.46 12.51
CA SER A 329 4.26 27.52 11.71
C SER A 329 4.16 27.21 10.21
N GLY A 330 4.44 28.20 9.37
CA GLY A 330 4.44 28.07 7.91
C GLY A 330 3.30 28.83 7.24
N GLN A 331 2.91 28.40 6.05
CA GLN A 331 1.83 29.01 5.29
C GLN A 331 0.89 27.92 4.80
N LEU A 332 -0.41 28.15 4.96
CA LEU A 332 -1.48 27.28 4.48
C LEU A 332 -2.39 28.07 3.53
N PRO A 333 -2.99 27.42 2.52
CA PRO A 333 -3.99 28.04 1.67
C PRO A 333 -5.25 28.42 2.47
N THR A 334 -6.01 29.37 1.92
CA THR A 334 -7.44 29.51 2.27
C THR A 334 -8.24 28.32 1.77
N ALA A 335 -9.43 28.09 2.30
CA ALA A 335 -10.26 26.96 1.87
C ALA A 335 -11.74 27.30 1.78
N SER A 336 -12.44 26.77 0.77
CA SER A 336 -13.90 26.90 0.68
C SER A 336 -14.60 26.15 1.82
N ALA A 337 -14.07 24.99 2.19
CA ALA A 337 -14.52 24.20 3.32
C ALA A 337 -13.37 23.74 4.21
N VAL A 338 -13.67 23.54 5.49
CA VAL A 338 -12.75 22.97 6.47
C VAL A 338 -13.38 21.74 7.09
N ARG A 339 -12.74 20.58 6.91
CA ARG A 339 -13.13 19.33 7.58
C ARG A 339 -12.32 19.15 8.84
N VAL A 340 -12.97 19.08 9.98
CA VAL A 340 -12.32 18.84 11.27
C VAL A 340 -12.52 17.40 11.67
N VAL A 341 -11.42 16.66 11.79
CA VAL A 341 -11.43 15.30 12.31
C VAL A 341 -10.86 15.30 13.72
N ALA A 342 -11.71 14.96 14.69
CA ALA A 342 -11.42 15.08 16.11
C ALA A 342 -12.18 14.04 16.96
N GLU A 343 -11.74 13.83 18.18
CA GLU A 343 -12.41 12.93 19.13
C GLU A 343 -13.81 13.47 19.52
N ASP A 344 -13.91 14.77 19.76
CA ASP A 344 -15.14 15.42 20.21
C ASP A 344 -15.22 16.91 19.81
N ILE A 345 -16.31 17.57 20.23
CA ILE A 345 -16.56 19.00 19.98
C ILE A 345 -15.51 19.91 20.64
N ALA A 346 -14.97 19.52 21.80
CA ALA A 346 -13.98 20.33 22.51
C ALA A 346 -12.64 20.33 21.76
N GLU A 347 -12.19 19.17 21.29
CA GLU A 347 -11.02 19.05 20.44
C GLU A 347 -11.23 19.74 19.09
N ALA A 348 -12.42 19.62 18.49
CA ALA A 348 -12.73 20.32 17.25
C ALA A 348 -12.60 21.85 17.42
N ARG A 349 -13.15 22.41 18.50
CA ARG A 349 -12.99 23.84 18.85
C ARG A 349 -11.53 24.22 19.08
N ALA A 350 -10.76 23.37 19.77
CA ALA A 350 -9.35 23.62 20.03
C ALA A 350 -8.52 23.64 18.73
N LEU A 351 -8.76 22.71 17.80
CA LEU A 351 -8.11 22.68 16.49
C LEU A 351 -8.45 23.93 15.66
N LEU A 352 -9.74 24.30 15.59
CA LEU A 352 -10.19 25.51 14.89
C LEU A 352 -9.56 26.77 15.49
N ALA A 353 -9.57 26.89 16.83
CA ALA A 353 -8.97 28.01 17.52
C ALA A 353 -7.46 28.08 17.30
N ALA A 354 -6.76 26.95 17.30
CA ALA A 354 -5.33 26.89 17.02
C ALA A 354 -5.00 27.41 15.62
N VAL A 355 -5.74 26.98 14.61
CA VAL A 355 -5.54 27.41 13.22
C VAL A 355 -5.90 28.89 13.03
N GLN A 356 -6.98 29.37 13.66
CA GLN A 356 -7.39 30.77 13.63
C GLN A 356 -6.40 31.71 14.37
N ALA A 357 -5.89 31.29 15.54
CA ALA A 357 -4.96 32.08 16.35
C ALA A 357 -3.56 32.13 15.75
N ALA A 358 -3.12 31.05 15.09
CA ALA A 358 -1.77 30.95 14.54
C ALA A 358 -1.51 31.94 13.37
N ARG A 359 -2.56 32.58 12.82
CA ARG A 359 -2.49 33.74 11.91
C ARG A 359 -1.58 34.87 12.44
N GLY A 360 -1.52 35.04 13.77
CA GLY A 360 -0.66 36.04 14.43
C GLY A 360 0.70 35.51 14.90
N ALA A 361 0.95 34.20 14.86
CA ALA A 361 2.10 33.53 15.47
C ALA A 361 3.03 32.82 14.46
N GLY A 362 2.88 33.09 13.16
CA GLY A 362 3.75 32.54 12.10
C GLY A 362 3.16 31.39 11.28
N LEU A 363 1.88 31.05 11.44
CA LEU A 363 1.12 30.19 10.53
C LEU A 363 0.06 31.03 9.79
N SER A 364 0.28 31.36 8.52
CA SER A 364 -0.72 32.10 7.74
C SER A 364 -1.79 31.15 7.20
N CYS A 365 -2.72 30.71 8.05
CA CYS A 365 -3.93 30.01 7.64
C CYS A 365 -5.14 30.93 7.89
N ALA A 366 -6.04 31.05 6.91
CA ALA A 366 -7.32 31.73 7.11
C ALA A 366 -8.43 30.72 6.84
N VAL A 367 -9.28 30.50 7.84
CA VAL A 367 -10.51 29.70 7.70
C VAL A 367 -11.58 30.58 7.04
N THR A 368 -11.20 31.09 5.88
CA THR A 368 -12.03 31.89 4.98
C THR A 368 -11.93 31.32 3.59
N ASP A 369 -12.95 31.54 2.77
CA ASP A 369 -12.91 31.24 1.35
C ASP A 369 -12.03 32.24 0.57
N SER A 370 -12.05 32.15 -0.77
CA SER A 370 -11.28 33.03 -1.66
C SER A 370 -11.76 34.50 -1.64
N GLU A 371 -12.98 34.76 -1.20
CA GLU A 371 -13.59 36.10 -1.12
C GLU A 371 -13.48 36.71 0.29
N GLY A 372 -12.95 35.95 1.26
CA GLY A 372 -12.77 36.37 2.64
C GLY A 372 -13.99 36.10 3.53
N ALA A 373 -15.00 35.39 3.03
CA ALA A 373 -16.13 34.93 3.85
C ALA A 373 -15.75 33.68 4.65
N PRO A 374 -16.44 33.37 5.76
CA PRO A 374 -16.14 32.20 6.58
C PRO A 374 -16.29 30.89 5.79
N SER A 375 -15.28 30.02 5.83
CA SER A 375 -15.35 28.69 5.20
C SER A 375 -16.52 27.87 5.76
N GLN A 376 -17.07 26.98 4.95
CA GLN A 376 -18.01 25.95 5.42
C GLN A 376 -17.31 24.99 6.39
N LEU A 377 -17.97 24.60 7.48
CA LEU A 377 -17.43 23.64 8.44
C LEU A 377 -18.06 22.26 8.21
N TYR A 378 -17.19 21.27 8.00
CA TYR A 378 -17.54 19.86 8.01
C TYR A 378 -16.99 19.23 9.29
N LEU A 379 -17.84 18.52 10.03
CA LEU A 379 -17.46 17.83 11.26
C LEU A 379 -17.33 16.34 10.99
N GLU A 380 -16.22 15.72 11.40
CA GLU A 380 -16.02 14.27 11.41
C GLU A 380 -15.53 13.89 12.81
N LEU A 381 -16.45 13.58 13.71
CA LEU A 381 -16.15 13.39 15.14
C LEU A 381 -16.36 11.94 15.56
N GLU A 382 -15.51 11.43 16.46
CA GLU A 382 -15.79 10.16 17.13
C GLU A 382 -17.01 10.28 18.07
N ASN A 383 -17.23 11.46 18.65
CA ASN A 383 -18.37 11.76 19.52
C ASN A 383 -19.01 13.13 19.22
N TYR A 384 -20.31 13.12 18.92
CA TYR A 384 -21.13 14.31 18.64
C TYR A 384 -21.89 14.85 19.86
N ALA A 385 -21.71 14.25 21.05
CA ALA A 385 -22.39 14.69 22.27
C ALA A 385 -22.10 16.18 22.57
N GLY A 386 -23.16 16.91 22.93
CA GLY A 386 -23.07 18.35 23.24
C GLY A 386 -22.97 19.26 22.00
N LEU A 387 -23.16 18.74 20.78
CA LEU A 387 -23.18 19.56 19.55
C LEU A 387 -24.20 20.69 19.64
N THR A 388 -25.42 20.42 20.10
CA THR A 388 -26.49 21.44 20.23
C THR A 388 -26.06 22.62 21.08
N ASP A 389 -25.51 22.37 22.27
CA ASP A 389 -25.09 23.41 23.21
C ASP A 389 -23.87 24.18 22.68
N ALA A 390 -23.09 23.56 21.79
CA ALA A 390 -21.91 24.17 21.21
C ALA A 390 -22.21 25.04 19.99
N LEU A 391 -23.37 24.89 19.36
CA LEU A 391 -23.76 25.67 18.18
C LEU A 391 -24.36 27.02 18.58
N ALA A 392 -24.02 28.05 17.84
CA ALA A 392 -24.74 29.33 17.89
C ALA A 392 -26.17 29.18 17.32
N PRO A 393 -27.09 30.12 17.59
CA PRO A 393 -28.44 30.11 17.03
C PRO A 393 -28.50 30.05 15.49
N ASP A 394 -27.47 30.54 14.80
CA ASP A 394 -27.32 30.50 13.35
C ASP A 394 -26.53 29.28 12.85
N GLN A 395 -26.49 28.21 13.66
CA GLN A 395 -25.85 26.92 13.35
C GLN A 395 -24.34 27.02 13.07
N ARG A 396 -23.66 27.98 13.73
CA ARG A 396 -22.21 28.14 13.63
C ARG A 396 -21.46 27.51 14.79
N LEU A 397 -20.28 26.94 14.50
CA LEU A 397 -19.29 26.52 15.49
C LEU A 397 -17.99 27.30 15.26
N ALA A 398 -17.46 27.94 16.29
CA ALA A 398 -16.27 28.80 16.20
C ALA A 398 -16.34 29.86 15.07
N GLY A 399 -17.55 30.38 14.81
CA GLY A 399 -17.82 31.38 13.78
C GLY A 399 -18.01 30.83 12.36
N LEU A 400 -17.94 29.51 12.16
CA LEU A 400 -18.07 28.86 10.86
C LEU A 400 -19.43 28.15 10.74
N PRO A 401 -20.15 28.27 9.61
CA PRO A 401 -21.42 27.57 9.41
C PRO A 401 -21.18 26.06 9.28
N VAL A 402 -21.81 25.28 10.14
CA VAL A 402 -21.78 23.82 10.02
C VAL A 402 -22.71 23.42 8.89
N THR A 403 -22.17 22.70 7.91
CA THR A 403 -22.93 22.32 6.69
C THR A 403 -22.92 20.82 6.46
N ARG A 404 -21.99 20.08 7.10
CA ARG A 404 -21.86 18.63 6.95
C ARG A 404 -21.41 17.95 8.23
N CYS A 405 -21.95 16.77 8.48
CA CYS A 405 -21.49 15.88 9.54
C CYS A 405 -21.20 14.50 8.94
N TYR A 406 -19.98 13.98 9.15
CA TYR A 406 -19.54 12.65 8.77
C TYR A 406 -19.77 11.66 9.89
N LEU A 407 -20.56 10.62 9.61
CA LEU A 407 -21.19 9.77 10.62
C LEU A 407 -20.80 8.31 10.37
N ARG A 408 -20.09 7.70 11.31
CA ARG A 408 -19.59 6.33 11.26
C ARG A 408 -20.51 5.34 11.98
N THR A 409 -21.35 5.80 12.90
CA THR A 409 -22.25 4.94 13.68
C THR A 409 -23.70 5.45 13.70
N ALA A 410 -24.62 4.56 14.06
CA ALA A 410 -26.02 4.88 14.28
C ALA A 410 -26.22 5.96 15.36
N GLU A 411 -25.47 5.87 16.46
CA GLU A 411 -25.55 6.78 17.59
C GLU A 411 -25.13 8.20 17.19
N GLN A 412 -24.12 8.33 16.33
CA GLN A 412 -23.69 9.63 15.80
C GLN A 412 -24.76 10.25 14.92
N LEU A 413 -25.41 9.46 14.06
CA LEU A 413 -26.52 9.94 13.22
C LEU A 413 -27.69 10.43 14.07
N GLU A 414 -28.11 9.66 15.07
CA GLU A 414 -29.16 10.08 16.01
C GLU A 414 -28.77 11.35 16.78
N ALA A 415 -27.52 11.45 17.24
CA ALA A 415 -27.03 12.65 17.92
C ALA A 415 -27.10 13.91 17.05
N VAL A 416 -26.86 13.79 15.74
CA VAL A 416 -26.94 14.92 14.80
C VAL A 416 -28.39 15.23 14.40
N LEU A 417 -29.24 14.21 14.20
CA LEU A 417 -30.66 14.41 13.90
C LEU A 417 -31.40 15.11 15.05
N THR A 418 -31.06 14.76 16.28
CA THR A 418 -31.63 15.36 17.50
C THR A 418 -30.97 16.70 17.87
N ALA A 419 -29.84 17.06 17.24
CA ALA A 419 -29.19 18.32 17.53
C ALA A 419 -29.98 19.49 16.95
N THR A 420 -30.58 20.32 17.82
CA THR A 420 -31.40 21.46 17.38
C THR A 420 -30.94 22.79 17.96
N SER A 421 -30.40 23.68 17.14
CA SER A 421 -30.22 25.10 17.52
C SER A 421 -31.45 25.90 17.08
N GLY A 422 -32.54 25.83 17.85
CA GLY A 422 -33.81 26.49 17.51
C GLY A 422 -34.62 25.85 16.36
N GLY A 423 -34.25 24.64 15.93
CA GLY A 423 -34.88 23.84 14.87
C GLY A 423 -33.96 22.70 14.41
N THR A 424 -34.38 21.86 13.46
CA THR A 424 -33.53 20.78 12.89
C THR A 424 -32.26 21.38 12.28
N LEU A 425 -31.09 20.82 12.61
CA LEU A 425 -29.83 21.22 12.00
C LEU A 425 -29.89 20.99 10.48
N ASP A 426 -29.58 22.01 9.70
CA ASP A 426 -29.64 21.97 8.22
C ASP A 426 -28.26 21.62 7.66
N VAL A 427 -27.92 20.33 7.73
CA VAL A 427 -26.63 19.79 7.30
C VAL A 427 -26.81 18.58 6.41
N ASP A 428 -25.83 18.34 5.53
CA ASP A 428 -25.68 17.04 4.88
C ASP A 428 -25.28 15.99 5.92
N LEU A 429 -25.99 14.86 5.89
CA LEU A 429 -25.76 13.68 6.73
C LEU A 429 -24.84 12.73 5.94
N CYS A 430 -23.53 12.91 6.07
CA CYS A 430 -22.52 12.11 5.38
C CYS A 430 -22.29 10.77 6.11
N VAL A 431 -23.14 9.78 5.86
CA VAL A 431 -23.12 8.49 6.58
C VAL A 431 -22.18 7.50 5.88
N TYR A 432 -21.17 7.02 6.62
CA TYR A 432 -20.29 5.95 6.14
C TYR A 432 -21.04 4.62 6.06
N LEU A 433 -20.89 3.95 4.92
CA LEU A 433 -21.49 2.63 4.66
C LEU A 433 -20.72 1.52 5.39
N ASN A 434 -21.31 1.00 6.46
CA ASN A 434 -20.80 -0.18 7.17
C ASN A 434 -21.96 -0.99 7.77
N ARG A 435 -21.67 -2.16 8.33
CA ARG A 435 -22.69 -3.03 8.92
C ARG A 435 -23.45 -2.38 10.08
N GLY A 436 -22.81 -1.49 10.84
CA GLY A 436 -23.42 -0.77 11.97
C GLY A 436 -24.37 0.35 11.53
N THR A 437 -24.15 0.97 10.37
CA THR A 437 -25.00 2.06 9.85
C THR A 437 -26.08 1.58 8.89
N ARG A 438 -25.93 0.37 8.33
CA ARG A 438 -26.83 -0.19 7.31
C ARG A 438 -28.32 -0.07 7.67
N ALA A 439 -28.71 -0.58 8.83
CA ALA A 439 -30.12 -0.60 9.23
C ALA A 439 -30.70 0.81 9.35
N VAL A 440 -29.96 1.74 9.96
CA VAL A 440 -30.42 3.12 10.15
C VAL A 440 -30.52 3.88 8.83
N ILE A 441 -29.67 3.56 7.85
CA ILE A 441 -29.79 4.12 6.49
C ILE A 441 -31.05 3.61 5.79
N GLU A 442 -31.34 2.31 5.87
CA GLU A 442 -32.54 1.70 5.27
C GLU A 442 -33.82 2.32 5.87
N ASP A 443 -33.84 2.46 7.21
CA ASP A 443 -34.99 2.96 7.98
C ASP A 443 -35.09 4.48 8.10
N LEU A 444 -34.16 5.25 7.49
CA LEU A 444 -34.14 6.71 7.60
C LEU A 444 -35.44 7.34 7.08
N ALA A 445 -36.03 8.23 7.88
CA ALA A 445 -37.25 8.95 7.54
C ALA A 445 -37.13 9.73 6.22
N GLU A 446 -38.20 9.75 5.42
CA GLU A 446 -38.23 10.39 4.09
C GLU A 446 -37.83 11.87 4.12
N GLU A 447 -38.19 12.60 5.18
CA GLU A 447 -37.84 14.01 5.35
C GLU A 447 -36.33 14.27 5.48
N HIS A 448 -35.54 13.27 5.89
CA HIS A 448 -34.09 13.40 6.03
C HIS A 448 -33.33 12.91 4.79
N ARG A 449 -33.97 12.12 3.92
CA ARG A 449 -33.34 11.53 2.71
C ARG A 449 -32.72 12.57 1.77
N PRO A 450 -33.30 13.77 1.52
CA PRO A 450 -32.67 14.76 0.65
C PRO A 450 -31.30 15.27 1.13
N ARG A 451 -30.99 15.10 2.43
CA ARG A 451 -29.72 15.50 3.05
C ARG A 451 -28.73 14.34 3.18
N LEU A 452 -29.16 13.12 2.88
CA LEU A 452 -28.34 11.93 3.04
C LEU A 452 -27.26 11.88 1.95
N VAL A 453 -26.00 11.78 2.39
CA VAL A 453 -24.85 11.51 1.52
C VAL A 453 -24.25 10.18 1.96
N LEU A 454 -24.26 9.18 1.08
CA LEU A 454 -23.66 7.87 1.37
C LEU A 454 -22.17 7.88 1.06
N VAL A 455 -21.34 7.52 2.04
CA VAL A 455 -19.88 7.56 1.91
C VAL A 455 -19.32 6.14 1.98
N GLN A 456 -18.65 5.67 0.93
CA GLN A 456 -17.91 4.40 1.03
C GLN A 456 -16.64 4.61 1.88
N PRO A 457 -16.48 3.92 3.03
CA PRO A 457 -15.23 3.99 3.79
C PRO A 457 -14.08 3.30 3.06
N ASN A 458 -12.87 3.82 3.29
CA ASN A 458 -11.62 3.13 3.02
C ASN A 458 -11.09 2.52 4.32
N TYR A 459 -10.42 1.38 4.21
CA TYR A 459 -9.85 0.66 5.35
C TYR A 459 -8.36 0.46 5.14
N ASP A 460 -7.59 0.61 6.22
CA ASP A 460 -6.15 0.34 6.25
C ASP A 460 -5.87 -1.16 6.09
N ARG A 461 -6.74 -1.99 6.67
CA ARG A 461 -6.66 -3.46 6.62
C ARG A 461 -7.76 -4.07 5.78
N VAL A 462 -7.40 -5.09 5.01
CA VAL A 462 -8.37 -5.86 4.22
C VAL A 462 -9.30 -6.67 5.13
N THR A 463 -8.81 -7.09 6.30
CA THR A 463 -9.62 -7.86 7.27
C THR A 463 -10.75 -7.03 7.87
N ASP A 464 -10.46 -5.77 8.18
CA ASP A 464 -11.48 -4.84 8.69
C ASP A 464 -12.49 -4.52 7.60
N GLN A 465 -12.02 -4.36 6.36
CA GLN A 465 -12.90 -4.15 5.21
C GLN A 465 -13.89 -5.30 5.00
N ILE A 466 -13.41 -6.55 4.99
CA ILE A 466 -14.28 -7.73 4.83
C ILE A 466 -15.30 -7.83 5.98
N ARG A 467 -14.90 -7.46 7.19
CA ARG A 467 -15.76 -7.55 8.38
C ARG A 467 -16.84 -6.47 8.40
N GLU A 468 -16.53 -5.25 8.00
CA GLU A 468 -17.39 -4.08 8.19
C GLU A 468 -18.17 -3.64 6.94
N ASP A 469 -17.70 -3.96 5.73
CA ASP A 469 -18.34 -3.51 4.50
C ASP A 469 -19.74 -4.11 4.29
N VAL A 470 -20.53 -3.35 3.51
CA VAL A 470 -21.87 -3.71 3.04
C VAL A 470 -21.88 -3.80 1.52
N ASP A 471 -22.84 -4.55 0.96
CA ASP A 471 -23.06 -4.56 -0.47
C ASP A 471 -23.76 -3.28 -0.91
N VAL A 472 -22.99 -2.36 -1.49
CA VAL A 472 -23.45 -1.03 -1.91
C VAL A 472 -24.58 -1.13 -2.95
N GLN A 473 -24.47 -2.04 -3.91
CA GLN A 473 -25.48 -2.20 -4.97
C GLN A 473 -26.78 -2.76 -4.41
N GLU A 474 -26.68 -3.75 -3.51
CA GLU A 474 -27.84 -4.30 -2.80
C GLU A 474 -28.56 -3.22 -1.97
N LEU A 475 -27.81 -2.40 -1.23
CA LEU A 475 -28.35 -1.34 -0.40
C LEU A 475 -29.02 -0.24 -1.24
N LEU A 476 -28.36 0.24 -2.28
CA LEU A 476 -28.90 1.27 -3.18
C LEU A 476 -30.16 0.80 -3.89
N GLY A 477 -30.28 -0.50 -4.20
CA GLY A 477 -31.52 -1.07 -4.76
C GLY A 477 -32.73 -1.00 -3.83
N LYS A 478 -32.53 -0.81 -2.51
CA LYS A 478 -33.60 -0.66 -1.51
C LYS A 478 -33.95 0.79 -1.19
N ILE A 479 -33.10 1.74 -1.58
CA ILE A 479 -33.28 3.15 -1.26
C ILE A 479 -33.80 3.91 -2.48
N PRO A 480 -34.92 4.65 -2.39
CA PRO A 480 -35.44 5.41 -3.52
C PRO A 480 -34.44 6.50 -3.97
N ALA A 481 -34.27 6.63 -5.29
CA ALA A 481 -33.32 7.52 -5.95
C ALA A 481 -33.87 8.94 -6.22
N PRO A 482 -32.99 9.96 -6.43
CA PRO A 482 -31.53 9.90 -6.38
C PRO A 482 -30.92 10.25 -5.00
N LEU A 483 -29.78 9.63 -4.68
CA LEU A 483 -28.97 9.88 -3.48
C LEU A 483 -27.61 10.46 -3.85
N ALA A 484 -27.11 11.38 -3.02
CA ALA A 484 -25.73 11.82 -3.15
C ALA A 484 -24.77 10.76 -2.61
N THR A 485 -23.65 10.54 -3.30
CA THR A 485 -22.63 9.57 -2.90
C THR A 485 -21.22 10.16 -2.91
N GLU A 486 -20.39 9.73 -1.99
CA GLU A 486 -18.96 10.04 -1.93
C GLU A 486 -18.13 8.75 -1.88
N ASN A 487 -17.00 8.75 -2.58
CA ASN A 487 -16.11 7.59 -2.72
C ASN A 487 -16.77 6.33 -3.32
N ILE A 488 -17.93 6.47 -3.98
CA ILE A 488 -18.62 5.40 -4.71
C ILE A 488 -18.52 5.71 -6.22
N PRO A 489 -17.85 4.88 -7.03
CA PRO A 489 -17.81 5.07 -8.47
C PRO A 489 -19.17 4.74 -9.12
N ALA A 490 -19.44 5.33 -10.29
CA ALA A 490 -20.72 5.16 -11.01
C ALA A 490 -21.10 3.70 -11.28
N CYS A 491 -20.13 2.82 -11.51
CA CYS A 491 -20.39 1.41 -11.71
C CYS A 491 -20.97 0.68 -10.49
N LEU A 492 -20.76 1.22 -9.29
CA LEU A 492 -21.34 0.72 -8.04
C LEU A 492 -22.57 1.53 -7.63
N GLY A 493 -22.56 2.85 -7.90
CA GLY A 493 -23.56 3.79 -7.41
C GLY A 493 -24.70 4.12 -8.39
N GLY A 494 -24.55 3.84 -9.68
CA GLY A 494 -25.48 4.25 -10.74
C GLY A 494 -25.37 5.73 -11.15
N GLU A 495 -24.98 6.61 -10.22
CA GLU A 495 -24.78 8.04 -10.47
C GLU A 495 -23.29 8.38 -10.71
N PRO A 496 -22.97 9.37 -11.55
CA PRO A 496 -21.60 9.81 -11.74
C PRO A 496 -21.01 10.29 -10.40
N PRO A 497 -19.77 9.90 -10.07
CA PRO A 497 -19.14 10.33 -8.83
C PRO A 497 -19.02 11.84 -8.80
N ARG A 498 -19.24 12.44 -7.62
CA ARG A 498 -19.00 13.86 -7.43
C ARG A 498 -17.55 14.19 -7.75
N ALA A 499 -17.33 15.27 -8.51
CA ALA A 499 -15.98 15.74 -8.81
C ALA A 499 -15.26 16.05 -7.49
N ALA A 500 -14.08 15.46 -7.30
CA ALA A 500 -13.25 15.75 -6.14
C ALA A 500 -12.74 17.20 -6.23
N SER A 501 -12.89 17.97 -5.15
CA SER A 501 -12.23 19.26 -5.02
C SER A 501 -10.76 19.08 -4.63
N SER A 502 -9.93 20.09 -4.86
CA SER A 502 -8.56 20.09 -4.29
C SER A 502 -8.64 20.02 -2.77
N GLU A 503 -7.87 19.13 -2.16
CA GLU A 503 -7.88 18.86 -0.72
C GLU A 503 -6.46 18.91 -0.16
N LEU A 504 -6.22 19.80 0.80
CA LEU A 504 -4.99 19.76 1.60
C LEU A 504 -5.26 19.06 2.94
N ASP A 505 -4.64 17.89 3.15
CA ASP A 505 -4.74 17.14 4.40
C ASP A 505 -3.56 17.44 5.33
N MET A 506 -3.82 18.04 6.48
CA MET A 506 -2.80 18.40 7.46
C MET A 506 -2.16 17.19 8.14
N GLY A 507 -2.82 16.04 8.07
CA GLY A 507 -2.28 14.76 8.50
C GLY A 507 -1.04 14.35 7.72
N MET A 508 -0.80 14.95 6.55
CA MET A 508 0.41 14.75 5.74
C MET A 508 1.54 15.74 6.06
N LEU A 509 1.29 16.76 6.90
CA LEU A 509 2.20 17.87 7.11
C LEU A 509 3.00 17.75 8.41
N GLY A 510 4.21 18.29 8.39
CA GLY A 510 5.04 18.53 9.57
C GLY A 510 4.63 19.80 10.34
N PRO A 511 5.31 20.09 11.47
CA PRO A 511 5.04 21.26 12.30
C PRO A 511 5.19 22.61 11.59
N ASP A 512 5.95 22.66 10.50
CA ASP A 512 6.23 23.85 9.67
C ASP A 512 5.36 23.95 8.41
N ALA A 513 4.25 23.20 8.39
CA ALA A 513 3.30 23.10 7.27
C ALA A 513 3.95 22.65 5.95
N ARG A 514 5.08 21.93 6.01
CA ARG A 514 5.67 21.23 4.86
C ARG A 514 5.20 19.79 4.84
N VAL A 515 5.14 19.17 3.67
CA VAL A 515 4.82 17.75 3.54
C VAL A 515 5.89 16.92 4.25
N ASP A 516 5.48 16.01 5.11
CA ASP A 516 6.34 15.00 5.74
C ASP A 516 6.15 13.67 5.01
N MET A 517 7.25 13.05 4.56
CA MET A 517 7.15 11.87 3.70
C MET A 517 6.52 10.67 4.41
N GLY A 518 6.81 10.47 5.70
CA GLY A 518 6.26 9.35 6.46
C GLY A 518 4.76 9.48 6.65
N LYS A 519 4.33 10.68 7.06
CA LYS A 519 2.91 11.04 7.19
C LYS A 519 2.16 10.97 5.87
N TYR A 520 2.74 11.53 4.80
CA TYR A 520 2.20 11.46 3.45
C TYR A 520 2.01 10.01 2.99
N THR A 521 3.02 9.16 3.15
CA THR A 521 2.95 7.75 2.73
C THR A 521 1.86 7.01 3.51
N GLY A 522 1.76 7.23 4.82
CA GLY A 522 0.70 6.63 5.64
C GLY A 522 -0.70 7.04 5.18
N ARG A 523 -0.91 8.34 4.92
CA ARG A 523 -2.19 8.82 4.42
C ARG A 523 -2.49 8.37 2.99
N TYR A 524 -1.46 8.26 2.14
CA TYR A 524 -1.61 7.72 0.79
C TYR A 524 -2.10 6.26 0.84
N ILE A 525 -1.47 5.42 1.67
CA ILE A 525 -1.86 4.03 1.86
C ILE A 525 -3.29 3.90 2.40
N ALA A 526 -3.65 4.73 3.38
CA ALA A 526 -4.96 4.63 4.04
C ALA A 526 -6.13 5.07 3.15
N ASP A 527 -5.92 6.02 2.24
CA ASP A 527 -7.05 6.73 1.63
C ASP A 527 -6.81 7.30 0.22
N ARG A 528 -5.60 7.16 -0.34
CA ARG A 528 -5.27 7.65 -1.69
C ARG A 528 -4.74 6.59 -2.65
N TYR A 529 -4.60 5.33 -2.21
CA TYR A 529 -4.14 4.25 -3.08
C TYR A 529 -5.31 3.61 -3.85
N TYR A 530 -5.75 4.29 -4.91
CA TYR A 530 -6.83 3.81 -5.78
C TYR A 530 -6.30 3.00 -6.96
N THR A 531 -7.14 2.11 -7.47
CA THR A 531 -6.89 1.32 -8.66
C THR A 531 -8.16 1.11 -9.48
N LYS A 532 -7.99 0.76 -10.76
CA LYS A 532 -9.07 0.48 -11.71
C LYS A 532 -8.96 -0.94 -12.25
N SER A 533 -10.07 -1.50 -12.71
CA SER A 533 -10.06 -2.69 -13.56
C SER A 533 -9.57 -2.29 -14.95
N ARG A 534 -8.95 -3.21 -15.68
CA ARG A 534 -8.61 -2.99 -17.09
C ARG A 534 -9.86 -2.76 -17.96
N ARG A 535 -11.00 -3.34 -17.59
CA ARG A 535 -12.29 -3.08 -18.25
C ARG A 535 -12.72 -1.62 -18.20
N CYS A 536 -12.16 -0.82 -17.28
CA CYS A 536 -12.50 0.60 -17.17
C CYS A 536 -12.12 1.40 -18.43
N GLN A 537 -11.21 0.91 -19.29
CA GLN A 537 -10.83 1.60 -20.53
C GLN A 537 -12.03 1.84 -21.48
N GLU A 538 -13.07 1.02 -21.40
CA GLU A 538 -14.29 1.15 -22.20
C GLU A 538 -15.39 1.98 -21.50
N CYS A 539 -15.15 2.44 -20.27
CA CYS A 539 -16.12 3.15 -19.45
C CYS A 539 -16.23 4.63 -19.85
N VAL A 540 -17.45 5.17 -19.96
CA VAL A 540 -17.69 6.60 -20.23
C VAL A 540 -17.14 7.53 -19.14
N HIS A 541 -16.90 7.01 -17.95
CA HIS A 541 -16.37 7.77 -16.80
C HIS A 541 -14.87 7.55 -16.57
N ASP A 542 -14.14 6.80 -17.41
CA ASP A 542 -12.75 6.43 -17.12
C ASP A 542 -11.86 7.64 -16.81
N GLY A 543 -11.91 8.69 -17.65
CA GLY A 543 -11.06 9.87 -17.48
C GLY A 543 -11.27 10.64 -16.17
N ALA A 544 -12.47 10.58 -15.58
CA ALA A 544 -12.82 11.32 -14.35
C ALA A 544 -12.87 10.42 -13.10
N CYS A 545 -12.99 9.11 -13.27
CA CYS A 545 -13.04 8.16 -12.18
C CYS A 545 -11.64 7.85 -11.65
N ARG A 546 -11.46 7.82 -10.33
CA ARG A 546 -10.22 7.35 -9.69
C ARG A 546 -10.17 5.83 -9.49
N GLY A 547 -11.30 5.15 -9.65
CA GLY A 547 -11.47 3.73 -9.33
C GLY A 547 -11.92 3.53 -7.88
N VAL A 548 -11.48 2.45 -7.26
CA VAL A 548 -11.75 2.14 -5.85
C VAL A 548 -10.44 1.96 -5.09
N HIS A 549 -10.48 2.06 -3.77
CA HIS A 549 -9.31 1.85 -2.93
C HIS A 549 -8.75 0.44 -3.10
N LEU A 550 -7.42 0.27 -3.00
CA LEU A 550 -6.77 -1.01 -3.28
C LEU A 550 -7.27 -2.14 -2.36
N ASN A 551 -7.52 -1.85 -1.08
CA ASN A 551 -8.07 -2.84 -0.16
C ASN A 551 -9.51 -3.25 -0.50
N PHE A 552 -10.30 -2.40 -1.17
CA PHE A 552 -11.61 -2.78 -1.68
C PHE A 552 -11.47 -3.88 -2.73
N VAL A 553 -10.49 -3.76 -3.63
CA VAL A 553 -10.20 -4.78 -4.64
C VAL A 553 -9.70 -6.06 -3.98
N ARG A 554 -8.81 -5.97 -2.99
CA ARG A 554 -8.32 -7.14 -2.24
C ARG A 554 -9.44 -7.86 -1.49
N ALA A 555 -10.43 -7.13 -0.98
CA ALA A 555 -11.57 -7.69 -0.24
C ALA A 555 -12.65 -8.28 -1.16
N HIS A 556 -13.00 -7.58 -2.24
CA HIS A 556 -14.21 -7.88 -3.02
C HIS A 556 -13.96 -8.32 -4.47
N GLY A 557 -12.73 -8.13 -4.96
CA GLY A 557 -12.30 -8.43 -6.32
C GLY A 557 -12.75 -7.38 -7.34
N TYR A 558 -12.11 -7.40 -8.52
CA TYR A 558 -12.48 -6.51 -9.63
C TYR A 558 -13.84 -6.84 -10.26
N ARG A 559 -14.36 -8.07 -10.03
CA ARG A 559 -15.64 -8.54 -10.58
C ARG A 559 -16.84 -7.63 -10.27
N ARG A 560 -16.77 -6.86 -9.17
CA ARG A 560 -17.82 -5.88 -8.81
C ARG A 560 -17.77 -4.59 -9.64
N LEU A 561 -16.64 -4.33 -10.32
CA LEU A 561 -16.45 -3.14 -11.13
C LEU A 561 -16.77 -3.46 -12.59
N LEU A 562 -17.98 -3.09 -13.01
CA LEU A 562 -18.46 -3.22 -14.40
C LEU A 562 -18.44 -1.85 -15.08
N PRO A 563 -17.79 -1.68 -16.23
CA PRO A 563 -17.75 -0.38 -16.90
C PRO A 563 -19.15 0.10 -17.26
N VAL A 564 -19.40 1.40 -17.10
CA VAL A 564 -20.62 2.05 -17.59
C VAL A 564 -20.40 2.32 -19.08
N LEU A 565 -21.16 1.61 -19.93
CA LEU A 565 -21.06 1.72 -21.37
C LEU A 565 -21.95 2.86 -21.90
N PRO A 566 -21.59 3.46 -23.05
CA PRO A 566 -22.50 4.39 -23.75
C PRO A 566 -23.84 3.70 -24.04
N VAL A 567 -24.94 4.42 -23.82
CA VAL A 567 -26.30 3.96 -24.14
C VAL A 567 -26.56 3.99 -25.64
#